data_AF-A0A1R1I0U9-F1
#
_entry.id   AF-A0A1R1I0U9-F1
#
_cell.length_a   1.000
_cell.length_b   1.000
_cell.length_c   1.000
_cell.angle_alpha   90.00
_cell.angle_beta   90.00
_cell.angle_gamma   90.00
#
_symmetry.space_group_name_H-M   'P 1'
#
loop_
_entity.id
_entity.type
_entity.pdbx_description
1 polymer ?
#
loop_
_entity_poly.entity_id
_entity_poly.type
_entity_poly.pdbx_seq_one_letter_code
_entity_poly.pdbx_strand_id
1 'polypeptide(L)' 'MQQKFFVLGVPVFARKLPSGDMAVWHPFNSDVQAVVEPICRGRGYWQPDFTNWIVKSPHTSSVLLELAAVGRSV' A
#
# COMPACT_ATOMS: atom_id res chain seq x y z
N MET A 1 5.07 -4.42 -12.61
CA MET A 1 4.74 -2.99 -12.72
C MET A 1 4.51 -2.43 -11.33
N GLN A 2 5.01 -1.22 -11.07
CA GLN A 2 4.83 -0.49 -9.82
C GLN A 2 3.77 0.58 -10.06
N GLN A 3 2.77 0.65 -9.20
CA GLN A 3 1.73 1.69 -9.21
C GLN A 3 2.06 2.73 -8.14
N LYS A 4 1.80 4.00 -8.46
CA LYS A 4 2.04 5.14 -7.57
C LYS A 4 0.73 5.87 -7.31
N PHE A 5 0.47 6.14 -6.05
CA PHE A 5 -0.66 6.93 -5.57
C PHE A 5 -0.14 8.12 -4.79
N PHE A 6 -0.82 9.26 -4.87
CA PHE A 6 -0.58 10.38 -3.96
C PHE A 6 -1.70 10.44 -2.93
N VAL A 7 -1.38 10.05 -1.69
CA VAL A 7 -2.27 10.13 -0.53
C VAL A 7 -1.83 11.33 0.29
N LEU A 8 -2.71 12.33 0.46
CA LEU A 8 -2.37 13.58 1.16
C LEU A 8 -1.11 14.29 0.60
N GLY A 9 -0.87 14.17 -0.71
CA GLY A 9 0.33 14.72 -1.37
C GLY A 9 1.61 13.91 -1.20
N VAL A 10 1.58 12.82 -0.43
CA VAL A 10 2.72 11.92 -0.18
C VAL A 10 2.63 10.70 -1.09
N PRO A 11 3.74 10.27 -1.72
CA PRO A 11 3.71 9.11 -2.61
C PRO A 11 3.61 7.79 -1.83
N VAL A 12 2.63 6.99 -2.20
CA VAL A 12 2.44 5.60 -1.77
C VAL A 12 2.68 4.70 -2.99
N PHE A 13 3.54 3.71 -2.83
CA PHE A 13 3.96 2.83 -3.90
C PHE A 13 3.45 1.41 -3.66
N ALA A 14 2.76 0.86 -4.65
CA ALA A 14 2.32 -0.53 -4.66
C ALA A 14 3.09 -1.31 -5.72
N ARG A 15 3.79 -2.37 -5.34
CA ARG A 15 4.51 -3.24 -6.28
C ARG A 15 4.16 -4.71 -6.06
N LYS A 16 3.97 -5.44 -7.15
CA LYS A 16 3.81 -6.90 -7.10
C LYS A 16 5.16 -7.57 -6.81
N LEU A 17 5.16 -8.55 -5.92
CA LEU A 17 6.31 -9.37 -5.55
C LEU A 17 6.32 -10.69 -6.36
N PRO A 18 7.47 -11.37 -6.49
CA PRO A 18 7.55 -12.67 -7.18
C PRO A 18 6.63 -13.75 -6.60
N SER A 19 6.30 -13.66 -5.31
CA SER A 19 5.35 -14.57 -4.64
C SER A 19 3.89 -14.38 -5.07
N GLY A 20 3.57 -13.29 -5.80
CA GLY A 20 2.20 -12.89 -6.09
C GLY A 20 1.59 -11.93 -5.06
N ASP A 21 2.21 -11.79 -3.88
CA ASP A 21 1.86 -10.76 -2.89
C ASP A 21 2.20 -9.35 -3.43
N MET A 22 1.78 -8.32 -2.70
CA MET A 22 2.03 -6.93 -3.04
C MET A 22 2.68 -6.20 -1.86
N ALA A 23 3.77 -5.48 -2.12
CA ALA A 23 4.34 -4.56 -1.16
C ALA A 23 3.74 -3.16 -1.35
N VAL A 24 3.26 -2.55 -0.26
CA VAL A 24 2.79 -1.17 -0.19
C VAL A 24 3.73 -0.38 0.72
N TRP A 25 4.42 0.61 0.17
CA TRP A 25 5.40 1.42 0.88
C TRP A 25 5.08 2.92 0.76
N HIS A 26 5.33 3.67 1.83
CA HIS A 26 5.28 5.13 1.85
C HIS A 26 6.39 5.65 2.79
N PRO A 27 6.90 6.88 2.59
CA PRO A 27 7.82 7.50 3.55
C PRO A 27 7.12 7.73 4.89
N PHE A 28 7.90 7.83 5.97
CA PHE A 28 7.35 8.05 7.32
C PHE A 28 6.52 9.33 7.38
N ASN A 29 5.22 9.16 7.59
CA ASN A 29 4.23 10.21 7.74
C ASN A 29 3.01 9.62 8.47
N SER A 30 2.69 10.17 9.65
CA SER A 30 1.61 9.67 10.51
C SER A 30 0.23 9.79 9.86
N ASP A 31 -0.01 10.85 9.09
CA ASP A 31 -1.31 11.11 8.47
C ASP A 31 -1.55 10.13 7.31
N VAL A 32 -0.52 9.85 6.53
CA VAL A 32 -0.55 8.83 5.47
C VAL A 32 -0.69 7.44 6.09
N GLN A 33 0.02 7.15 7.17
CA GLN A 33 -0.13 5.88 7.88
C GLN A 33 -1.57 5.69 8.36
N ALA A 34 -2.20 6.72 8.92
CA ALA A 34 -3.59 6.66 9.37
C ALA A 34 -4.59 6.32 8.26
N VAL A 35 -4.24 6.59 6.99
CA VAL A 35 -5.03 6.20 5.82
C VAL A 35 -4.65 4.82 5.27
N VAL A 36 -3.35 4.53 5.15
CA VAL A 36 -2.84 3.31 4.50
C VAL A 36 -2.98 2.08 5.41
N GLU A 37 -2.74 2.22 6.71
CA GLU A 37 -2.79 1.10 7.65
C GLU A 37 -4.18 0.44 7.68
N PRO A 38 -5.31 1.14 7.83
CA PRO A 38 -6.64 0.52 7.80
C PRO A 38 -6.94 -0.23 6.50
N ILE A 39 -6.42 0.24 5.35
CA ILE A 39 -6.60 -0.41 4.05
C ILE A 39 -5.83 -1.74 3.99
N CYS A 40 -4.64 -1.79 4.59
CA CYS A 40 -3.78 -2.98 4.55
C CYS A 40 -4.05 -3.97 5.69
N ARG A 41 -4.52 -3.48 6.84
CA ARG A 41 -4.71 -4.27 8.06
C ARG A 41 -5.79 -5.33 7.86
N GLY A 42 -5.50 -6.55 8.32
CA GLY A 42 -6.37 -7.72 8.11
C GLY A 42 -6.27 -8.37 6.72
N ARG A 43 -5.54 -7.75 5.78
CA ARG A 43 -5.32 -8.26 4.40
C ARG A 43 -3.85 -8.58 4.12
N GLY A 44 -3.01 -8.36 5.12
CA GLY A 44 -1.57 -8.42 5.05
C GLY A 44 -0.94 -8.18 6.41
N TYR A 45 0.36 -7.91 6.42
CA TYR A 45 1.12 -7.63 7.63
C TYR A 45 2.18 -6.56 7.38
N TRP A 46 2.58 -5.86 8.44
CA TRP A 46 3.71 -4.95 8.41
C TRP A 46 5.02 -5.74 8.44
N GLN A 47 5.95 -5.43 7.54
CA GLN A 47 7.27 -6.03 7.46
C GLN A 47 8.33 -5.00 7.89
N PRO A 48 8.82 -5.05 9.14
CA PRO A 48 9.72 -4.03 9.69
C PRO A 48 11.03 -3.85 8.93
N ASP A 49 11.63 -4.94 8.40
CA ASP A 49 12.93 -4.87 7.72
C ASP A 49 12.92 -4.02 6.44
N PHE A 50 11.76 -3.91 5.79
CA PHE A 50 11.58 -3.12 4.58
C PHE A 50 10.66 -1.92 4.81
N THR A 51 10.17 -1.72 6.03
CA THR A 51 9.23 -0.66 6.41
C THR A 51 8.03 -0.57 5.47
N ASN A 52 7.45 -1.70 5.09
CA ASN A 52 6.31 -1.76 4.16
C ASN A 52 5.24 -2.74 4.61
N TRP A 53 4.06 -2.60 4.03
CA TRP A 53 2.99 -3.59 4.15
C TRP A 53 3.16 -4.66 3.09
N ILE A 54 3.04 -5.92 3.50
CA ILE A 54 2.94 -7.08 2.61
C ILE A 54 1.47 -7.51 2.57
N VAL A 55 0.79 -7.15 1.49
CA VAL A 55 -0.60 -7.51 1.20
C VAL A 55 -0.64 -8.86 0.50
N LYS A 56 -1.49 -9.76 0.98
CA LYS A 56 -1.61 -11.11 0.42
C LYS A 56 -2.29 -11.09 -0.95
N SER A 57 -1.83 -11.95 -1.85
CA SER A 57 -2.31 -12.08 -3.24
C SER A 57 -3.83 -11.92 -3.42
N PRO A 58 -4.71 -12.59 -2.63
CA PRO A 58 -6.16 -12.48 -2.79
C PRO A 58 -6.74 -11.07 -2.56
N HIS A 59 -6.03 -10.22 -1.82
CA HIS A 59 -6.49 -8.87 -1.46
C HIS A 59 -5.82 -7.76 -2.27
N THR A 60 -4.91 -8.11 -3.19
CA THR A 60 -4.13 -7.11 -3.93
C THR A 60 -5.02 -6.18 -4.75
N SER A 61 -6.00 -6.72 -5.47
CA SER A 61 -6.93 -5.92 -6.27
C SER A 61 -7.81 -5.00 -5.42
N SER A 62 -8.32 -5.46 -4.28
CA SER A 62 -9.16 -4.62 -3.40
C SER A 62 -8.36 -3.48 -2.79
N VAL A 63 -7.13 -3.76 -2.33
CA VAL A 63 -6.24 -2.73 -1.77
C VAL A 63 -5.87 -1.68 -2.82
N LEU A 64 -5.59 -2.09 -4.06
CA LEU A 64 -5.30 -1.15 -5.14
C LEU A 64 -6.48 -0.21 -5.44
N LEU A 65 -7.71 -0.75 -5.47
CA LEU A 65 -8.92 0.05 -5.67
C LEU A 65 -9.14 1.06 -4.53
N GLU A 66 -8.93 0.63 -3.28
CA GLU A 66 -9.07 1.51 -2.12
C GLU A 66 -7.99 2.59 -2.08
N LEU A 67 -6.73 2.26 -2.41
CA LEU A 67 -5.65 3.25 -2.54
C LEU A 67 -5.94 4.27 -3.66
N ALA A 68 -6.53 3.83 -4.77
CA ALA A 68 -6.96 4.70 -5.86
C ALA A 68 -8.16 5.57 -5.49
N ALA A 69 -9.00 5.15 -4.54
CA ALA A 69 -10.14 5.93 -4.06
C ALA A 69 -9.73 7.03 -3.09
N VAL A 70 -8.72 6.79 -2.24
CA VAL A 70 -8.24 7.76 -1.24
C VAL A 70 -7.11 8.67 -1.76
N GLY A 71 -6.43 8.25 -2.82
CA GLY A 71 -5.33 8.99 -3.42
C GLY A 71 -5.56 9.29 -4.90
N ARG A 72 -4.76 10.20 -5.47
CA ARG A 72 -4.71 10.38 -6.92
C ARG A 72 -3.75 9.35 -7.52
N SER A 73 -4.25 8.47 -8.37
CA SER A 73 -3.42 7.58 -9.20
C SER A 73 -2.70 8.38 -10.28
N VAL A 74 -1.46 8.00 -10.61
CA VAL A 74 -0.60 8.66 -11.60
C VAL A 74 -0.01 7.65 -12.57
#